data_AF-A0A6C0EBI9-F1
#
_entry.id   AF-A0A6C0EBI9-F1
#
_cell.length_a   1.000
_cell.length_b   1.000
_cell.length_c   1.000
_cell.angle_alpha   90.00
_cell.angle_beta   90.00
_cell.angle_gamma   90.00
#
_symmetry.space_group_name_H-M   'P 1'
#
loop_
_entity.id
_entity.type
_entity.pdbx_description
1 polymer ?
#
loop_
_entity_poly.entity_id
_entity_poly.type
_entity_poly.pdbx_seq_one_letter_code
_entity_poly.pdbx_strand_id
1 'polypeptide(L)'
;MARTKKKNLSRKVKKTLKNKIKRMNGSGKTCMCINYDIDNDNKMSLNKNTHGHKCQNRVENGSDFCPKHKDCMKFIQQFNSGYEPEYRPKLWNDNDHVRKSHNCYTYFLDKHVKSVKDKCSQMANEDDPDKKCSKLKPQPGDFDQLVKYGTLKFKTRDYTCESMHKNIISDNPSIQISSPTKKCPIGSYKGAMVVDPNNTYHFYRQNPDGTWSHKPGTLEVTNKDASDQLIYFPHLADRDYKKDKEKGINYTNFCNYYCIPGSSKVNMNAI
;
A
#
# COMPACT_ATOMS: atom_id res chain seq x y z
N MET A 1 -48.91 -37.50 -33.43
CA MET A 1 -47.49 -37.06 -33.37
C MET A 1 -47.41 -35.55 -33.20
N ALA A 2 -47.28 -35.05 -31.96
CA ALA A 2 -47.16 -33.62 -31.70
C ALA A 2 -45.70 -33.16 -31.85
N ARG A 3 -45.39 -32.41 -32.92
CA ARG A 3 -44.08 -31.78 -33.13
C ARG A 3 -43.94 -30.56 -32.22
N THR A 4 -43.12 -30.67 -31.18
CA THR A 4 -42.75 -29.56 -30.28
C THR A 4 -41.93 -28.52 -31.05
N LYS A 5 -42.50 -27.35 -31.35
CA LYS A 5 -41.78 -26.21 -31.94
C LYS A 5 -40.77 -25.66 -30.92
N LYS A 6 -39.47 -25.89 -31.14
CA LYS A 6 -38.39 -25.18 -30.42
C LYS A 6 -38.49 -23.69 -30.72
N LYS A 7 -38.96 -22.88 -29.77
CA LYS A 7 -38.94 -21.41 -29.84
C LYS A 7 -37.49 -20.92 -29.88
N ASN A 8 -37.05 -20.42 -31.03
CA ASN A 8 -35.74 -19.80 -31.18
C ASN A 8 -35.73 -18.43 -30.49
N LEU A 9 -34.99 -18.33 -29.38
CA LEU A 9 -34.76 -17.07 -28.67
C LEU A 9 -34.14 -16.01 -29.60
N SER A 10 -34.65 -14.77 -29.53
CA SER A 10 -34.14 -13.65 -30.31
C SER A 10 -32.67 -13.34 -29.98
N ARG A 11 -31.92 -12.80 -30.95
CA ARG A 11 -30.49 -12.44 -30.78
C ARG A 11 -30.26 -11.50 -29.59
N LYS A 12 -31.19 -10.60 -29.31
CA LYS A 12 -31.12 -9.65 -28.18
C LYS A 12 -31.23 -10.39 -26.84
N VAL A 13 -32.15 -11.36 -26.72
CA VAL A 13 -32.31 -12.19 -25.51
C VAL A 13 -31.11 -13.12 -25.32
N LYS A 14 -30.57 -13.71 -26.39
CA LYS A 14 -29.32 -14.51 -26.32
C LYS A 14 -28.10 -13.68 -25.89
N LYS A 15 -28.01 -12.41 -26.32
CA LYS A 15 -26.95 -11.47 -25.89
C LYS A 15 -27.11 -11.06 -24.42
N THR A 16 -28.34 -10.80 -23.98
CA THR A 16 -28.65 -10.51 -22.57
C THR A 16 -28.39 -11.72 -21.68
N LEU A 17 -28.78 -12.94 -22.08
CA LEU A 17 -28.42 -14.17 -21.37
C LEU A 17 -26.92 -14.43 -21.38
N LYS A 18 -26.19 -14.22 -22.50
CA LYS A 18 -24.72 -14.32 -22.52
C LYS A 18 -24.06 -13.30 -21.60
N ASN A 19 -24.56 -12.07 -21.51
CA ASN A 19 -24.05 -11.05 -20.60
C ASN A 19 -24.42 -11.34 -19.13
N LYS A 20 -25.60 -11.93 -18.88
CA LYS A 20 -26.04 -12.40 -17.56
C LYS A 20 -25.25 -13.63 -17.13
N ILE A 21 -24.95 -14.55 -18.04
CA ILE A 21 -24.05 -15.70 -17.83
C ILE A 21 -22.59 -15.23 -17.70
N LYS A 22 -22.13 -14.16 -18.38
CA LYS A 22 -20.81 -13.54 -18.12
C LYS A 22 -20.75 -12.84 -16.76
N ARG A 23 -21.85 -12.24 -16.30
CA ARG A 23 -22.00 -11.66 -14.96
C ARG A 23 -22.15 -12.73 -13.86
N MET A 24 -22.78 -13.87 -14.16
CA MET A 24 -22.96 -15.01 -13.25
C MET A 24 -21.74 -15.94 -13.23
N ASN A 25 -21.02 -16.07 -14.36
CA ASN A 25 -19.65 -16.59 -14.44
C ASN A 25 -18.66 -15.46 -14.13
N GLY A 26 -18.97 -14.66 -13.11
CA GLY A 26 -18.08 -13.62 -12.62
C GLY A 26 -16.67 -14.17 -12.54
N SER A 27 -15.71 -13.40 -13.05
CA SER A 27 -14.29 -13.61 -12.83
C SER A 27 -14.07 -13.85 -11.34
N GLY A 28 -14.01 -15.12 -10.93
CA GLY A 28 -13.81 -15.48 -9.53
C GLY A 28 -12.55 -14.78 -9.05
N LYS A 29 -12.61 -14.13 -7.88
CA LYS A 29 -11.44 -13.48 -7.28
C LYS A 29 -10.29 -14.50 -7.24
N THR A 30 -9.11 -14.06 -7.64
CA THR A 30 -7.89 -14.88 -7.51
C THR A 30 -7.33 -14.74 -6.11
N CYS A 31 -6.63 -15.78 -5.67
CA CYS A 31 -5.98 -15.82 -4.37
C CYS A 31 -5.07 -14.61 -4.16
N MET A 32 -5.18 -13.96 -2.99
CA MET A 32 -4.40 -12.77 -2.63
C MET A 32 -3.01 -13.11 -2.07
N CYS A 33 -2.67 -14.41 -1.96
CA CYS A 33 -1.37 -14.89 -1.49
C CYS A 33 -0.35 -15.08 -2.63
N ILE A 34 0.93 -15.10 -2.26
CA ILE A 34 2.02 -15.64 -3.09
C ILE A 34 2.08 -17.15 -2.97
N ASN A 35 2.57 -17.86 -4.01
CA ASN A 35 2.82 -19.29 -3.88
C ASN A 35 3.98 -19.52 -2.91
N TYR A 36 3.78 -20.35 -1.88
CA TYR A 36 4.83 -20.78 -0.96
C TYR A 36 4.90 -22.31 -0.89
N ASP A 37 6.07 -22.82 -0.53
CA ASP A 37 6.33 -24.23 -0.30
C ASP A 37 6.09 -24.59 1.16
N ILE A 38 5.66 -25.82 1.41
CA ILE A 38 5.56 -26.43 2.74
C ILE A 38 6.44 -27.67 2.71
N ASP A 39 7.39 -27.78 3.63
CA ASP A 39 8.23 -28.99 3.77
C ASP A 39 7.57 -30.04 4.69
N ASN A 40 8.28 -31.15 4.91
CA ASN A 40 7.79 -32.27 5.72
C ASN A 40 7.56 -31.90 7.20
N ASP A 41 8.21 -30.83 7.68
CA ASP A 41 8.07 -30.30 9.04
C ASP A 41 7.01 -29.19 9.13
N ASN A 42 6.18 -29.04 8.09
CA ASN A 42 5.20 -27.96 7.92
C ASN A 42 5.79 -26.54 7.91
N LYS A 43 7.09 -26.40 7.61
CA LYS A 43 7.72 -25.08 7.52
C LYS A 43 7.44 -24.47 6.15
N MET A 44 6.98 -23.22 6.16
CA MET A 44 6.63 -22.50 4.95
C MET A 44 7.83 -21.71 4.42
N SER A 45 8.07 -21.72 3.11
CA SER A 45 9.20 -21.00 2.48
C SER A 45 8.91 -20.57 1.04
N LEU A 46 9.82 -19.79 0.45
CA LEU A 46 9.76 -19.37 -0.96
C LEU A 46 10.81 -20.06 -1.84
N ASN A 47 11.27 -21.25 -1.47
CA ASN A 47 12.40 -21.90 -2.15
C ASN A 47 12.13 -22.11 -3.65
N LYS A 48 10.91 -22.44 -4.06
CA LYS A 48 10.50 -22.61 -5.47
C LYS A 48 9.86 -21.37 -6.09
N ASN A 49 9.64 -20.31 -5.30
CA ASN A 49 9.03 -19.05 -5.74
C ASN A 49 9.77 -17.85 -5.13
N THR A 50 11.07 -17.78 -5.38
CA THR A 50 11.98 -16.79 -4.77
C THR A 50 11.57 -15.34 -5.08
N HIS A 51 10.84 -15.12 -6.17
CA HIS A 51 10.33 -13.82 -6.59
C HIS A 51 8.95 -13.48 -6.02
N GLY A 52 8.31 -14.38 -5.26
CA GLY A 52 7.01 -14.12 -4.64
C GLY A 52 5.87 -13.93 -5.64
N HIS A 53 5.83 -14.72 -6.72
CA HIS A 53 4.75 -14.64 -7.70
C HIS A 53 3.37 -14.93 -7.09
N LYS A 54 2.37 -14.17 -7.54
CA LYS A 54 0.96 -14.30 -7.12
C LYS A 54 0.38 -15.66 -7.49
N CYS A 55 -0.37 -16.23 -6.57
CA CYS A 55 -1.16 -17.42 -6.83
C CYS A 55 -2.30 -17.14 -7.84
N GLN A 56 -2.44 -17.99 -8.85
CA GLN A 56 -3.50 -17.87 -9.87
C GLN A 56 -4.76 -18.71 -9.57
N ASN A 57 -4.77 -19.45 -8.46
CA ASN A 57 -5.93 -20.24 -8.07
C ASN A 57 -7.09 -19.34 -7.66
N ARG A 58 -8.31 -19.83 -7.84
CA ARG A 58 -9.53 -19.16 -7.36
C ARG A 58 -9.61 -19.23 -5.84
N VAL A 59 -10.15 -18.18 -5.24
CA VAL A 59 -10.44 -18.16 -3.80
C VAL A 59 -11.55 -19.14 -3.42
N GLU A 60 -11.54 -19.57 -2.17
CA GLU A 60 -12.69 -20.22 -1.55
C GLU A 60 -13.80 -19.19 -1.28
N ASN A 61 -15.05 -19.66 -1.19
CA ASN A 61 -16.16 -18.76 -0.92
C ASN A 61 -16.02 -18.11 0.46
N GLY A 62 -16.10 -16.77 0.53
CA GLY A 62 -15.91 -16.02 1.77
C GLY A 62 -14.45 -15.87 2.23
N SER A 63 -13.48 -16.30 1.43
CA SER A 63 -12.05 -16.19 1.73
C SER A 63 -11.32 -15.30 0.72
N ASP A 64 -10.19 -14.71 1.14
CA ASP A 64 -9.25 -14.05 0.24
C ASP A 64 -8.20 -15.02 -0.34
N PHE A 65 -8.22 -16.28 0.11
CA PHE A 65 -7.24 -17.31 -0.25
C PHE A 65 -7.88 -18.52 -0.91
N CYS A 66 -7.09 -19.24 -1.72
CA CYS A 66 -7.48 -20.53 -2.29
C CYS A 66 -7.24 -21.67 -1.28
N PRO A 67 -7.73 -22.89 -1.54
CA PRO A 67 -7.55 -24.03 -0.62
C PRO A 67 -6.08 -24.33 -0.26
N LYS A 68 -5.15 -24.08 -1.20
CA LYS A 68 -3.72 -24.26 -0.99
C LYS A 68 -3.09 -23.19 -0.09
N HIS A 69 -3.72 -22.03 0.05
CA HIS A 69 -3.18 -20.88 0.78
C HIS A 69 -4.07 -20.47 1.96
N LYS A 70 -4.88 -21.36 2.49
CA LYS A 70 -5.70 -21.12 3.70
C LYS A 70 -4.88 -20.58 4.88
N ASP A 71 -3.62 -20.97 4.98
CA ASP A 71 -2.68 -20.54 6.03
C ASP A 71 -1.79 -19.36 5.60
N CYS A 72 -2.16 -18.61 4.55
CA CYS A 72 -1.37 -17.47 4.06
C CYS A 72 -1.05 -16.43 5.15
N MET A 73 -1.97 -16.19 6.08
CA MET A 73 -1.69 -15.26 7.19
C MET A 73 -0.61 -15.78 8.13
N LYS A 74 -0.60 -17.07 8.45
CA LYS A 74 0.48 -17.69 9.22
C LYS A 74 1.81 -17.64 8.47
N PHE A 75 1.77 -17.80 7.14
CA PHE A 75 2.94 -17.61 6.30
C PHE A 75 3.49 -16.18 6.41
N ILE A 76 2.63 -15.17 6.21
CA ILE A 76 3.02 -13.76 6.27
C ILE A 76 3.60 -13.38 7.64
N GLN A 77 2.94 -13.80 8.71
CA GLN A 77 3.30 -13.45 10.09
C GLN A 77 4.67 -14.01 10.52
N GLN A 78 5.19 -15.06 9.87
CA GLN A 78 6.56 -15.54 10.12
C GLN A 78 7.63 -14.48 9.85
N PHE A 79 7.31 -13.51 8.99
CA PHE A 79 8.23 -12.45 8.59
C PHE A 79 8.02 -11.15 9.37
N ASN A 80 7.14 -11.17 10.38
CA ASN A 80 7.00 -10.06 11.32
C ASN A 80 8.19 -10.04 12.27
N SER A 81 8.66 -8.83 12.54
CA SER A 81 9.71 -8.53 13.51
C SER A 81 9.20 -8.62 14.96
N GLY A 82 7.90 -8.37 15.18
CA GLY A 82 7.31 -8.13 16.49
C GLY A 82 7.32 -6.65 16.92
N TYR A 83 7.79 -5.75 16.05
CA TYR A 83 7.89 -4.30 16.29
C TYR A 83 7.03 -3.50 15.29
N GLU A 84 6.13 -4.17 14.56
CA GLU A 84 5.17 -3.53 13.67
C GLU A 84 4.28 -2.53 14.43
N PRO A 85 4.14 -1.28 13.96
CA PRO A 85 3.24 -0.33 14.59
C PRO A 85 1.78 -0.74 14.42
N GLU A 86 1.03 -0.72 15.52
CA GLU A 86 -0.40 -1.00 15.56
C GLU A 86 -1.19 -0.22 14.51
N TYR A 87 -2.17 -0.89 13.88
CA TYR A 87 -3.06 -0.24 12.94
C TYR A 87 -4.09 0.61 13.68
N ARG A 88 -3.79 1.91 13.84
CA ARG A 88 -4.60 2.88 14.60
C ARG A 88 -5.12 4.00 13.70
N PRO A 89 -6.06 3.75 12.78
CA PRO A 89 -6.53 4.76 11.81
C PRO A 89 -7.09 6.02 12.50
N LYS A 90 -7.78 5.87 13.64
CA LYS A 90 -8.30 6.99 14.44
C LYS A 90 -7.22 8.00 14.84
N LEU A 91 -6.02 7.53 15.20
CA LEU A 91 -4.90 8.40 15.58
C LEU A 91 -4.51 9.35 14.42
N TRP A 92 -4.66 8.89 13.18
CA TRP A 92 -4.31 9.63 11.96
C TRP A 92 -5.48 10.41 11.35
N ASN A 93 -6.72 9.99 11.63
CA ASN A 93 -7.91 10.49 10.97
C ASN A 93 -8.71 11.48 11.83
N ASP A 94 -8.79 11.26 13.15
CA ASP A 94 -9.68 12.02 14.04
C ASP A 94 -9.19 13.46 14.28
N ASN A 95 -7.87 13.69 14.20
CA ASN A 95 -7.32 15.04 14.28
C ASN A 95 -7.15 15.63 12.87
N ASP A 96 -7.99 16.60 12.52
CA ASP A 96 -7.98 17.25 11.21
C ASP A 96 -6.61 17.83 10.82
N HIS A 97 -5.90 18.44 11.76
CA HIS A 97 -4.57 19.00 11.48
C HIS A 97 -3.58 17.90 11.13
N VAL A 98 -3.63 16.73 11.78
CA VAL A 98 -2.83 15.56 11.38
C VAL A 98 -3.29 15.06 10.01
N ARG A 99 -4.58 14.78 9.85
CA ARG A 99 -5.16 14.18 8.65
C ARG A 99 -4.83 14.99 7.38
N LYS A 100 -4.88 16.31 7.47
CA LYS A 100 -4.71 17.26 6.34
C LYS A 100 -3.26 17.67 6.09
N SER A 101 -2.36 17.57 7.08
CA SER A 101 -0.95 17.98 6.93
C SER A 101 0.04 16.82 6.83
N HIS A 102 -0.38 15.58 7.11
CA HIS A 102 0.46 14.39 7.01
C HIS A 102 0.05 13.52 5.81
N ASN A 103 0.93 12.63 5.36
CA ASN A 103 0.73 11.82 4.16
C ASN A 103 1.29 10.39 4.30
N CYS A 104 1.39 9.69 3.17
CA CYS A 104 1.94 8.33 3.09
C CYS A 104 3.37 8.21 3.60
N TYR A 105 4.23 9.22 3.44
CA TYR A 105 5.63 9.16 3.90
C TYR A 105 5.71 9.22 5.43
N THR A 106 5.01 10.17 6.05
CA THR A 106 4.92 10.22 7.52
C THR A 106 4.25 8.98 8.11
N TYR A 107 3.26 8.41 7.42
CA TYR A 107 2.60 7.16 7.84
C TYR A 107 3.54 5.96 7.77
N PHE A 108 4.32 5.87 6.70
CA PHE A 108 5.38 4.89 6.50
C PHE A 108 6.43 4.94 7.61
N LEU A 109 6.84 6.14 8.04
CA LEU A 109 7.75 6.36 9.17
C LEU A 109 7.09 6.29 10.55
N ASP A 110 5.77 6.02 10.62
CA ASP A 110 4.95 6.05 11.84
C ASP A 110 5.18 7.32 12.68
N LYS A 111 5.27 8.48 12.02
CA LYS A 111 5.66 9.74 12.66
C LYS A 111 4.65 10.86 12.46
N HIS A 112 4.13 11.36 13.57
CA HIS A 112 3.47 12.66 13.63
C HIS A 112 4.50 13.75 13.89
N VAL A 113 4.59 14.69 12.97
CA VAL A 113 5.46 15.84 13.03
C VAL A 113 4.74 16.98 13.74
N LYS A 114 5.15 17.25 14.99
CA LYS A 114 4.54 18.29 15.84
C LYS A 114 4.54 19.67 15.16
N SER A 115 5.67 20.10 14.61
CA SER A 115 5.78 21.43 13.97
C SER A 115 4.88 21.58 12.74
N VAL A 116 4.67 20.52 11.97
CA VAL A 116 3.76 20.50 10.82
C VAL A 116 2.30 20.57 11.29
N LYS A 117 1.94 19.80 12.32
CA LYS A 117 0.62 19.85 12.94
C LYS A 117 0.31 21.24 13.51
N ASP A 118 1.25 21.82 14.27
CA ASP A 118 1.09 23.12 14.92
C ASP A 118 0.95 24.24 13.87
N LYS A 119 1.77 24.23 12.82
CA LYS A 119 1.65 25.18 11.69
C LYS A 119 0.30 25.04 10.99
N CYS A 120 -0.17 23.82 10.75
CA CYS A 120 -1.51 23.61 10.18
C CYS A 120 -2.62 24.13 11.09
N SER A 121 -2.47 24.01 12.41
CA SER A 121 -3.43 24.56 13.38
C SER A 121 -3.46 26.09 13.37
N GLN A 122 -2.31 26.75 13.23
CA GLN A 122 -2.21 28.21 13.13
C GLN A 122 -2.88 28.77 11.86
N MET A 123 -2.97 27.97 10.80
CA MET A 123 -3.59 28.35 9.53
C MET A 123 -5.13 28.23 9.54
N ALA A 124 -5.75 27.81 10.64
CA ALA A 124 -7.18 27.47 10.69
C ALA A 124 -8.12 28.63 10.32
N ASN A 125 -7.71 29.87 10.55
CA ASN A 125 -8.50 31.08 10.26
C ASN A 125 -8.15 31.72 8.91
N GLU A 126 -7.23 31.13 8.16
CA GLU A 126 -6.82 31.66 6.87
C GLU A 126 -7.75 31.20 5.74
N ASP A 127 -7.72 31.89 4.60
CA ASP A 127 -8.44 31.45 3.40
C ASP A 127 -7.95 30.07 2.93
N ASP A 128 -8.88 29.15 2.72
CA ASP A 128 -8.63 27.77 2.28
C ASP A 128 -7.57 27.05 3.16
N PRO A 129 -7.88 26.85 4.46
CA PRO A 129 -6.93 26.31 5.44
C PRO A 129 -6.50 24.88 5.08
N ASP A 130 -7.40 24.10 4.47
CA ASP A 130 -7.16 22.73 4.05
C ASP A 130 -6.08 22.67 2.95
N LYS A 131 -6.16 23.54 1.95
CA LYS A 131 -5.13 23.63 0.92
C LYS A 131 -3.80 24.08 1.50
N LYS A 132 -3.79 25.00 2.45
CA LYS A 132 -2.54 25.46 3.10
C LYS A 132 -1.90 24.36 3.94
N CYS A 133 -2.68 23.66 4.77
CA CYS A 133 -2.23 22.48 5.50
C CYS A 133 -1.65 21.41 4.57
N SER A 134 -2.30 21.17 3.42
CA SER A 134 -1.84 20.18 2.45
C SER A 134 -0.44 20.50 1.89
N LYS A 135 -0.02 21.77 1.85
CA LYS A 135 1.31 22.16 1.39
C LYS A 135 2.41 21.85 2.41
N LEU A 136 2.06 21.55 3.65
CA LEU A 136 3.00 21.21 4.72
C LEU A 136 3.39 19.72 4.74
N LYS A 137 2.76 18.89 3.89
CA LYS A 137 2.99 17.43 3.83
C LYS A 137 4.46 17.12 3.59
N PRO A 138 5.16 16.49 4.53
CA PRO A 138 6.56 16.14 4.33
C PRO A 138 6.75 15.18 3.17
N GLN A 139 7.85 15.32 2.46
CA GLN A 139 8.20 14.53 1.29
C GLN A 139 9.61 13.93 1.49
N PRO A 140 9.90 12.73 0.99
CA PRO A 140 11.25 12.17 1.02
C PRO A 140 12.27 13.12 0.41
N GLY A 141 13.40 13.32 1.07
CA GLY A 141 14.48 14.22 0.68
C GLY A 141 14.31 15.65 1.20
N ASP A 142 13.20 16.01 1.86
CA ASP A 142 13.03 17.36 2.40
C ASP A 142 14.08 17.65 3.50
N PHE A 143 14.37 16.68 4.38
CA PHE A 143 15.36 16.83 5.45
C PHE A 143 16.75 17.10 4.88
N ASP A 144 17.20 16.23 3.98
CA ASP A 144 18.52 16.34 3.35
C ASP A 144 18.70 17.68 2.63
N GLN A 145 17.66 18.14 1.90
CA GLN A 145 17.68 19.43 1.22
C GLN A 145 17.75 20.62 2.19
N LEU A 146 16.99 20.57 3.29
CA LEU A 146 17.02 21.59 4.32
C LEU A 146 18.39 21.64 5.03
N VAL A 147 18.99 20.48 5.32
CA VAL A 147 20.32 20.41 5.93
C VAL A 147 21.41 20.94 5.00
N LYS A 148 21.38 20.57 3.71
CA LYS A 148 22.41 20.95 2.73
C LYS A 148 22.31 22.41 2.27
N TYR A 149 21.09 22.90 2.05
CA TYR A 149 20.87 24.17 1.36
C TYR A 149 20.04 25.18 2.17
N GLY A 150 19.50 24.78 3.33
CA GLY A 150 18.60 25.63 4.12
C GLY A 150 17.25 25.91 3.43
N THR A 151 16.95 25.25 2.31
CA THR A 151 15.76 25.54 1.50
C THR A 151 15.34 24.35 0.64
N LEU A 152 14.04 24.23 0.37
CA LEU A 152 13.46 23.21 -0.53
C LEU A 152 13.41 23.67 -2.00
N LYS A 153 13.91 24.87 -2.33
CA LYS A 153 13.85 25.45 -3.67
C LYS A 153 14.59 24.63 -4.74
N PHE A 154 15.63 23.90 -4.35
CA PHE A 154 16.45 23.10 -5.25
C PHE A 154 15.96 21.65 -5.39
N LYS A 155 14.88 21.29 -4.70
CA LYS A 155 14.35 19.93 -4.73
C LYS A 155 13.77 19.62 -6.11
N THR A 156 14.30 18.58 -6.75
CA THR A 156 13.77 18.06 -8.01
C THR A 156 12.57 17.15 -7.77
N ARG A 157 11.60 17.18 -8.68
CA ARG A 157 10.43 16.29 -8.67
C ARG A 157 10.64 15.10 -9.60
N ASP A 158 11.63 14.29 -9.27
CA ASP A 158 11.92 13.05 -9.96
C ASP A 158 11.36 11.87 -9.17
N TYR A 159 10.32 11.24 -9.70
CA TYR A 159 9.58 10.15 -9.06
C TYR A 159 9.90 8.79 -9.69
N THR A 160 11.18 8.51 -9.86
CA THR A 160 11.69 7.17 -10.17
C THR A 160 11.97 6.38 -8.89
N CYS A 161 11.99 5.05 -8.98
CA CYS A 161 12.34 4.21 -7.83
C CYS A 161 13.74 4.51 -7.28
N GLU A 162 14.70 4.79 -8.17
CA GLU A 162 16.08 5.12 -7.79
C GLU A 162 16.15 6.46 -7.05
N SER A 163 15.57 7.53 -7.62
CA SER A 163 15.59 8.86 -7.01
C SER A 163 14.90 8.88 -5.66
N MET A 164 13.72 8.24 -5.57
CA MET A 164 12.99 8.16 -4.32
C MET A 164 13.70 7.30 -3.26
N HIS A 165 14.34 6.20 -3.65
CA HIS A 165 15.17 5.44 -2.74
C HIS A 165 16.31 6.29 -2.17
N LYS A 166 17.03 7.04 -3.02
CA LYS A 166 18.08 7.97 -2.57
C LYS A 166 17.54 8.97 -1.57
N ASN A 167 16.40 9.60 -1.87
CA ASN A 167 15.76 10.57 -0.98
C ASN A 167 15.39 9.99 0.40
N ILE A 168 14.85 8.75 0.45
CA ILE A 168 14.53 8.07 1.71
C ILE A 168 15.79 7.84 2.55
N ILE A 169 16.87 7.35 1.94
CA ILE A 169 18.11 7.02 2.64
C ILE A 169 18.89 8.29 3.04
N SER A 170 18.84 9.34 2.23
CA SER A 170 19.43 10.64 2.58
C SER A 170 18.77 11.26 3.81
N ASP A 171 17.44 11.16 3.93
CA ASP A 171 16.75 11.59 5.15
C ASP A 171 17.05 10.64 6.33
N ASN A 172 17.08 9.33 6.07
CA ASN A 172 17.12 8.29 7.10
C ASN A 172 18.11 7.16 6.73
N PRO A 173 19.43 7.34 6.98
CA PRO A 173 20.45 6.35 6.60
C PRO A 173 20.33 4.98 7.29
N SER A 174 19.53 4.88 8.34
CA SER A 174 19.28 3.65 9.10
C SER A 174 18.20 2.75 8.49
N ILE A 175 17.45 3.25 7.50
CA ILE A 175 16.48 2.43 6.74
C ILE A 175 17.25 1.51 5.80
N GLN A 176 16.84 0.23 5.72
CA GLN A 176 17.49 -0.78 4.89
C GLN A 176 16.53 -1.36 3.86
N ILE A 177 17.02 -1.68 2.66
CA ILE A 177 16.24 -2.44 1.68
C ILE A 177 15.94 -3.84 2.23
N SER A 178 14.74 -4.32 1.96
CA SER A 178 14.24 -5.63 2.36
C SER A 178 13.50 -6.32 1.21
N SER A 179 12.88 -7.46 1.51
CA SER A 179 12.01 -8.20 0.60
C SER A 179 10.70 -8.57 1.33
N PRO A 180 9.66 -9.08 0.63
CA PRO A 180 8.40 -9.42 1.26
C PRO A 180 8.57 -10.43 2.42
N THR A 181 9.47 -11.40 2.26
CA THR A 181 9.68 -12.53 3.17
C THR A 181 10.98 -12.47 3.96
N LYS A 182 11.69 -11.34 3.90
CA LYS A 182 12.81 -11.09 4.83
C LYS A 182 12.24 -10.52 6.12
N LYS A 183 12.51 -11.18 7.24
CA LYS A 183 12.18 -10.66 8.58
C LYS A 183 13.07 -9.46 8.87
N CYS A 184 12.47 -8.37 9.34
CA CYS A 184 13.22 -7.17 9.72
C CYS A 184 13.97 -7.36 11.06
N PRO A 185 15.11 -6.69 11.26
CA PRO A 185 15.83 -6.71 12.54
C PRO A 185 14.96 -6.32 13.73
N ILE A 186 15.34 -6.77 14.92
CA ILE A 186 14.70 -6.39 16.18
C ILE A 186 14.64 -4.87 16.30
N GLY A 187 13.47 -4.32 16.66
CA GLY A 187 13.28 -2.87 16.77
C GLY A 187 12.96 -2.17 15.46
N SER A 188 12.71 -2.91 14.37
CA SER A 188 12.33 -2.33 13.07
C SER A 188 11.16 -3.08 12.44
N TYR A 189 10.37 -2.40 11.62
CA TYR A 189 9.20 -2.97 10.96
C TYR A 189 9.28 -2.81 9.44
N LYS A 190 8.40 -3.49 8.70
CA LYS A 190 8.44 -3.45 7.23
C LYS A 190 7.61 -2.31 6.66
N GLY A 191 8.17 -1.62 5.67
CA GLY A 191 7.46 -0.70 4.78
C GLY A 191 7.65 -1.08 3.32
N ALA A 192 6.89 -0.46 2.43
CA ALA A 192 7.02 -0.64 0.99
C ALA A 192 6.77 0.66 0.24
N MET A 193 7.38 0.80 -0.94
CA MET A 193 7.26 1.98 -1.78
C MET A 193 6.92 1.62 -3.22
N VAL A 194 6.06 2.42 -3.83
CA VAL A 194 5.65 2.33 -5.23
C VAL A 194 5.72 3.71 -5.88
N VAL A 195 5.80 3.76 -7.21
CA VAL A 195 5.69 5.01 -7.99
C VAL A 195 4.69 4.87 -9.13
N ASP A 196 4.02 5.98 -9.42
CA ASP A 196 3.46 6.30 -10.73
C ASP A 196 4.56 7.10 -11.44
N PRO A 197 5.36 6.47 -12.31
CA PRO A 197 6.61 7.04 -12.79
C PRO A 197 6.43 8.46 -13.35
N ASN A 198 7.30 9.37 -12.92
CA ASN A 198 7.29 10.79 -13.30
C ASN A 198 6.05 11.59 -12.86
N ASN A 199 5.12 10.98 -12.12
CA ASN A 199 3.91 11.63 -11.62
C ASN A 199 3.92 11.76 -10.09
N THR A 200 4.01 10.63 -9.38
CA THR A 200 3.99 10.62 -7.91
C THR A 200 4.50 9.30 -7.32
N TYR A 201 4.54 9.22 -6.00
CA TYR A 201 4.98 8.06 -5.22
C TYR A 201 3.95 7.72 -4.15
N HIS A 202 4.04 6.51 -3.60
CA HIS A 202 3.23 6.11 -2.45
C HIS A 202 3.91 5.07 -1.58
N PHE A 203 3.50 5.03 -0.32
CA PHE A 203 4.09 4.17 0.69
C PHE A 203 3.06 3.36 1.46
N TYR A 204 3.48 2.18 1.90
CA TYR A 204 2.71 1.25 2.73
C TYR A 204 3.49 0.86 3.97
N ARG A 205 2.78 0.51 5.04
CA ARG A 205 3.33 0.02 6.31
C ARG A 205 2.71 -1.33 6.68
N GLN A 206 3.52 -2.26 7.16
CA GLN A 206 3.05 -3.56 7.66
C GLN A 206 2.42 -3.39 9.05
N ASN A 207 1.29 -4.06 9.27
CA ASN A 207 0.57 -4.12 10.54
C ASN A 207 0.96 -5.40 11.32
N PRO A 208 0.75 -5.44 12.65
CA PRO A 208 1.06 -6.61 13.49
C PRO A 208 0.35 -7.90 13.08
N ASP A 209 -0.86 -7.80 12.53
CA ASP A 209 -1.61 -8.95 12.04
C ASP A 209 -1.05 -9.51 10.71
N GLY A 210 -0.06 -8.86 10.11
CA GLY A 210 0.56 -9.22 8.83
C GLY A 210 -0.05 -8.52 7.61
N THR A 211 -1.22 -7.88 7.76
CA THR A 211 -1.79 -7.04 6.69
C THR A 211 -1.00 -5.74 6.55
N TRP A 212 -1.36 -4.94 5.57
CA TRP A 212 -0.71 -3.65 5.29
C TRP A 212 -1.71 -2.52 5.24
N SER A 213 -1.23 -1.34 5.56
CA SER A 213 -2.03 -0.12 5.53
C SER A 213 -1.27 1.05 4.93
N HIS A 214 -2.00 2.09 4.53
CA HIS A 214 -1.44 3.28 3.90
C HIS A 214 -2.32 4.51 4.14
N LYS A 215 -1.75 5.69 3.86
CA LYS A 215 -2.42 6.99 3.93
C LYS A 215 -2.37 7.70 2.58
N PRO A 216 -3.43 7.69 1.75
CA PRO A 216 -3.43 8.33 0.43
C PRO A 216 -3.48 9.86 0.54
N GLY A 217 -2.31 10.51 0.64
CA GLY A 217 -2.24 11.96 0.77
C GLY A 217 -2.98 12.45 2.03
N THR A 218 -3.96 13.34 1.86
CA THR A 218 -4.79 13.88 2.96
C THR A 218 -6.02 13.02 3.27
N LEU A 219 -6.23 11.92 2.54
CA LEU A 219 -7.32 10.99 2.81
C LEU A 219 -7.06 10.17 4.06
N GLU A 220 -8.11 9.49 4.52
CA GLU A 220 -8.06 8.62 5.68
C GLU A 220 -7.12 7.44 5.49
N VAL A 221 -6.49 7.03 6.59
CA VAL A 221 -5.70 5.80 6.65
C VAL A 221 -6.62 4.59 6.40
N THR A 222 -6.19 3.69 5.52
CA THR A 222 -6.94 2.47 5.15
C THR A 222 -5.99 1.29 4.99
N ASN A 223 -6.48 0.07 5.24
CA ASN A 223 -5.81 -1.19 4.95
C ASN A 223 -6.27 -1.83 3.63
N LYS A 224 -7.02 -1.08 2.83
CA LYS A 224 -7.59 -1.53 1.56
C LYS A 224 -6.89 -0.92 0.36
N ASP A 225 -6.81 -1.68 -0.73
CA ASP A 225 -6.24 -1.27 -2.00
C ASP A 225 -7.25 -0.52 -2.90
N ALA A 226 -6.89 -0.24 -4.15
CA ALA A 226 -7.76 0.51 -5.08
C ALA A 226 -9.06 -0.23 -5.44
N SER A 227 -9.09 -1.56 -5.27
CA SER A 227 -10.24 -2.46 -5.49
C SER A 227 -11.02 -2.77 -4.20
N ASP A 228 -10.78 -2.02 -3.11
CA ASP A 228 -11.40 -2.21 -1.80
C ASP A 228 -11.06 -3.59 -1.15
N GLN A 229 -9.93 -4.19 -1.53
CA GLN A 229 -9.46 -5.45 -0.95
C GLN A 229 -8.38 -5.22 0.11
N LEU A 230 -8.34 -6.08 1.14
CA LEU A 230 -7.26 -6.06 2.14
C LEU A 230 -5.90 -6.25 1.47
N ILE A 231 -4.90 -5.52 1.96
CA ILE A 231 -3.54 -5.58 1.44
C ILE A 231 -2.73 -6.60 2.23
N TYR A 232 -2.34 -7.69 1.57
CA TYR A 232 -1.45 -8.72 2.14
C TYR A 232 0.00 -8.55 1.67
N PHE A 233 0.18 -8.15 0.42
CA PHE A 233 1.47 -7.88 -0.20
C PHE A 233 1.37 -6.63 -1.07
N PRO A 234 2.02 -5.51 -0.71
CA PRO A 234 1.93 -4.27 -1.48
C PRO A 234 2.29 -4.41 -2.97
N HIS A 235 3.23 -5.30 -3.34
CA HIS A 235 3.59 -5.54 -4.74
C HIS A 235 2.49 -6.24 -5.55
N LEU A 236 1.52 -6.90 -4.89
CA LEU A 236 0.39 -7.59 -5.52
C LEU A 236 -0.94 -6.83 -5.43
N ALA A 237 -1.01 -5.79 -4.61
CA ALA A 237 -2.20 -4.99 -4.40
C ALA A 237 -2.63 -4.27 -5.68
N ASP A 238 -3.92 -3.99 -5.82
CA ASP A 238 -4.40 -3.10 -6.87
C ASP A 238 -4.01 -1.65 -6.54
N ARG A 239 -3.32 -1.02 -7.49
CA ARG A 239 -2.77 0.33 -7.35
C ARG A 239 -3.29 1.28 -8.43
N ASP A 240 -4.32 0.88 -9.18
CA ASP A 240 -4.97 1.73 -10.16
C ASP A 240 -6.10 2.54 -9.51
N TYR A 241 -5.80 3.76 -9.09
CA TYR A 241 -6.75 4.67 -8.48
C TYR A 241 -7.46 5.58 -9.48
N LYS A 242 -7.42 5.26 -10.79
CA LYS A 242 -8.04 6.11 -11.82
C LYS A 242 -9.56 6.24 -11.66
N LYS A 243 -10.26 5.23 -11.13
CA LYS A 243 -11.73 5.25 -10.91
C LYS A 243 -12.49 5.89 -12.09
N ASP A 244 -12.21 5.43 -13.32
CA ASP A 244 -12.76 5.91 -14.59
C ASP A 244 -12.38 7.35 -15.01
N LYS A 245 -11.42 7.99 -14.34
CA LYS A 245 -10.88 9.30 -14.73
C LYS A 245 -9.71 9.15 -15.70
N GLU A 246 -9.71 9.95 -16.77
CA GLU A 246 -8.55 10.08 -17.67
C GLU A 246 -7.28 10.53 -16.92
N LYS A 247 -7.45 11.45 -15.96
CA LYS A 247 -6.37 11.97 -15.10
C LYS A 247 -6.51 11.38 -13.70
N GLY A 248 -5.93 10.21 -13.50
CA GLY A 248 -5.87 9.55 -12.21
C GLY A 248 -4.52 8.87 -11.98
N ILE A 249 -4.23 8.54 -10.74
CA ILE A 249 -2.95 7.98 -10.32
C ILE A 249 -2.99 6.46 -10.47
N ASN A 250 -1.97 5.88 -11.11
CA ASN A 250 -1.78 4.44 -11.13
C ASN A 250 -0.32 4.13 -10.82
N TYR A 251 -0.05 3.53 -9.66
CA TYR A 251 1.31 3.20 -9.26
C TYR A 251 1.77 1.89 -9.92
N THR A 252 2.19 1.99 -11.17
CA THR A 252 2.58 0.83 -11.99
C THR A 252 3.85 0.16 -11.48
N ASN A 253 4.78 0.92 -10.87
CA ASN A 253 6.09 0.41 -10.51
C ASN A 253 6.17 0.14 -9.01
N PHE A 254 6.41 -1.12 -8.66
CA PHE A 254 6.84 -1.48 -7.31
C PHE A 254 8.34 -1.23 -7.19
N CYS A 255 8.78 -0.51 -6.15
CA CYS A 255 10.19 -0.18 -5.97
C CYS A 255 10.87 -1.17 -5.03
N ASN A 256 10.66 -1.03 -3.73
CA ASN A 256 11.35 -1.82 -2.72
C ASN A 256 10.48 -2.03 -1.48
N TYR A 257 10.80 -3.09 -0.77
CA TYR A 257 10.50 -3.22 0.65
C TYR A 257 11.61 -2.59 1.47
N TYR A 258 11.28 -2.13 2.67
CA TYR A 258 12.21 -1.51 3.60
C TYR A 258 12.04 -2.06 5.01
N CYS A 259 13.12 -2.15 5.76
CA CYS A 259 13.08 -2.25 7.21
C CYS A 259 13.33 -0.87 7.81
N ILE A 260 12.37 -0.40 8.60
CA ILE A 260 12.31 0.95 9.16
C ILE A 260 12.50 0.84 10.66
N PRO A 261 13.54 1.44 11.24
CA PRO A 261 13.71 1.48 12.68
C PRO A 261 12.50 2.13 13.36
N GLY A 262 12.03 1.53 14.45
CA GLY A 262 10.99 2.11 15.28
C GLY A 262 11.44 3.43 15.90
N SER A 263 10.49 4.35 16.09
CA SER A 263 10.74 5.70 16.63
C SER A 263 11.34 5.71 18.04
N SER A 264 11.18 4.64 18.82
CA SER A 264 11.82 4.45 20.12
C SER A 264 13.31 4.10 20.04
N LYS A 265 13.82 3.75 18.85
CA LYS A 265 15.21 3.36 18.61
C LYS A 265 15.99 4.45 17.88
N VAL A 266 15.38 5.06 16.87
CA VAL A 266 16.01 6.10 16.06
C VAL A 266 14.97 7.18 15.73
N ASN A 267 15.37 8.44 15.85
CA ASN A 267 14.54 9.55 15.42
C ASN A 267 14.51 9.59 13.88
N MET A 268 13.40 9.17 13.27
CA MET A 268 13.21 9.23 11.82
C MET A 268 12.99 10.67 11.36
N ASN A 269 13.76 11.16 10.40
CA ASN A 269 13.56 12.47 9.80
C ASN A 269 12.40 12.40 8.80
N ALA A 270 11.38 13.21 9.06
CA ALA A 270 10.14 13.28 8.29
C ALA A 270 9.78 14.75 8.02
N ILE A 271 10.78 15.63 7.93
CA ILE A 271 10.69 17.06 7.56
C ILE A 271 11.99 17.42 6.87
#